data_AF-A0A2S9PPP7-F1
#
_entry.id   AF-A0A2S9PPP7-F1
#
_cell.length_a   1.000
_cell.length_b   1.000
_cell.length_c   1.000
_cell.angle_alpha   90.00
_cell.angle_beta   90.00
_cell.angle_gamma   90.00
#
_symmetry.space_group_name_H-M   'P 1'
#
loop_
_entity.id
_entity.type
_entity.pdbx_description
1 polymer ?
#
loop_
_entity_poly.entity_id
_entity_poly.type
_entity_poly.pdbx_seq_one_letter_code
_entity_poly.pdbx_strand_id
1 'polypeptide(L)'
;MTHAMPKGSNVPLDAAAVRAVLCWTPGPGVPDVDASALLLGRGGRVRSDEDFVFYNQPRHPSGLVRRLSKKRVAEGLTDTVEADLAALDTSVEQVVLAASSDGDTFARVRDLRILLYDAGPGAGSYSRMRRSRTRANV
;
A
#
# COMPACT_ATOMS: atom_id res chain seq x y z
N MET A 1 -1.42 -11.07 -15.22
CA MET A 1 -2.91 -11.16 -15.22
C MET A 1 -3.37 -10.62 -13.88
N THR A 2 -4.30 -9.67 -13.85
CA THR A 2 -4.85 -9.14 -12.59
C THR A 2 -6.07 -9.98 -12.21
N HIS A 3 -6.07 -10.54 -11.00
CA HIS A 3 -7.20 -11.26 -10.45
C HIS A 3 -8.11 -10.29 -9.69
N ALA A 4 -9.35 -10.11 -10.14
CA ALA A 4 -10.33 -9.28 -9.44
C ALA A 4 -10.93 -10.06 -8.28
N MET A 5 -10.92 -9.47 -7.07
CA MET A 5 -11.46 -10.11 -5.88
C MET A 5 -12.82 -9.50 -5.49
N PRO A 6 -13.87 -10.32 -5.32
CA PRO A 6 -15.11 -9.88 -4.69
C PRO A 6 -14.89 -9.40 -3.25
N LYS A 7 -15.70 -8.46 -2.77
CA LYS A 7 -15.66 -8.04 -1.37
C LYS A 7 -15.86 -9.25 -0.46
N GLY A 8 -14.95 -9.45 0.49
CA GLY A 8 -15.00 -10.54 1.46
C GLY A 8 -14.47 -11.89 0.95
N SER A 9 -13.97 -11.97 -0.30
CA SER A 9 -13.28 -13.17 -0.75
C SER A 9 -11.88 -13.27 -0.15
N ASN A 10 -11.41 -14.50 0.04
CA ASN A 10 -10.03 -14.81 0.39
C ASN A 10 -9.35 -15.51 -0.80
N VAL A 11 -8.07 -15.22 -1.02
CA VAL A 11 -7.22 -15.90 -1.98
C VAL A 11 -5.91 -16.28 -1.30
N PRO A 12 -5.34 -17.47 -1.55
CA PRO A 12 -3.99 -17.78 -1.13
C PRO A 12 -2.99 -16.75 -1.65
N LEU A 13 -2.01 -16.40 -0.83
CA LEU A 13 -0.93 -15.48 -1.19
C LEU A 13 0.39 -16.22 -1.10
N ASP A 14 0.97 -16.56 -2.25
CA ASP A 14 2.25 -17.27 -2.34
C ASP A 14 3.47 -16.32 -2.30
N ALA A 15 3.23 -15.00 -2.24
CA ALA A 15 4.27 -13.99 -2.26
C ALA A 15 4.94 -13.82 -0.88
N ALA A 16 6.27 -13.89 -0.84
CA ALA A 16 7.06 -13.66 0.38
C ALA A 16 7.03 -12.20 0.85
N ALA A 17 6.88 -11.27 -0.09
CA ALA A 17 6.72 -9.85 0.20
C ALA A 17 5.65 -9.25 -0.73
N VAL A 18 4.96 -8.22 -0.26
CA VAL A 18 3.90 -7.57 -1.01
C VAL A 18 4.07 -6.06 -1.08
N ARG A 19 3.59 -5.49 -2.18
CA ARG A 19 3.34 -4.06 -2.32
C ARG A 19 1.85 -3.85 -2.54
N ALA A 20 1.20 -3.19 -1.60
CA ALA A 20 -0.18 -2.76 -1.71
C ALA A 20 -0.24 -1.29 -2.14
N VAL A 21 -0.91 -1.03 -3.25
CA VAL A 21 -1.07 0.30 -3.85
C VAL A 21 -2.54 0.67 -3.81
N LEU A 22 -2.87 1.63 -2.96
CA LEU A 22 -4.18 2.26 -2.91
C LEU A 22 -4.24 3.34 -4.00
N CYS A 23 -5.30 3.34 -4.82
CA CYS A 23 -5.48 4.28 -5.93
C CYS A 23 -6.85 4.95 -5.85
N TRP A 24 -6.92 6.25 -6.15
CA TRP A 24 -8.17 6.99 -6.28
C TRP A 24 -8.04 8.19 -7.21
N THR A 25 -9.16 8.70 -7.71
CA THR A 25 -9.19 9.89 -8.56
C THR A 25 -9.43 11.16 -7.73
N PRO A 26 -8.48 12.12 -7.70
CA PRO A 26 -8.64 13.37 -6.99
C PRO A 26 -9.56 14.34 -7.73
N GLY A 27 -10.17 15.28 -7.01
CA GLY A 27 -11.00 16.32 -7.59
C GLY A 27 -11.59 17.26 -6.53
N PRO A 28 -12.33 18.31 -6.95
CA PRO A 28 -13.02 19.20 -6.02
C PRO A 28 -13.99 18.40 -5.13
N GLY A 29 -13.86 18.57 -3.81
CA GLY A 29 -14.73 17.90 -2.82
C GLY A 29 -14.47 16.39 -2.66
N VAL A 30 -13.42 15.84 -3.26
CA VAL A 30 -12.97 14.47 -3.00
C VAL A 30 -12.03 14.50 -1.79
N PRO A 31 -12.30 13.75 -0.70
CA PRO A 31 -11.43 13.72 0.47
C PRO A 31 -10.08 13.10 0.12
N ASP A 32 -9.05 13.46 0.88
CA ASP A 32 -7.77 12.77 0.79
C ASP A 32 -7.90 11.38 1.40
N VAL A 33 -7.13 10.42 0.87
CA VAL A 33 -7.16 9.04 1.34
C VAL A 33 -5.76 8.61 1.71
N ASP A 34 -5.63 8.01 2.88
CA ASP A 34 -4.37 7.51 3.44
C ASP A 34 -4.41 6.00 3.57
N ALA A 35 -3.33 5.34 3.12
CA ALA A 35 -3.08 3.96 3.46
C ALA A 35 -2.38 3.86 4.82
N SER A 36 -2.66 2.79 5.54
CA SER A 36 -1.97 2.40 6.76
C SER A 36 -1.89 0.88 6.88
N ALA A 37 -1.00 0.42 7.75
CA ALA A 37 -0.84 -1.00 8.07
C ALA A 37 -0.80 -1.21 9.58
N LEU A 38 -1.50 -2.24 10.05
CA LEU A 38 -1.45 -2.70 11.43
C LEU A 38 -0.87 -4.10 11.48
N LEU A 39 0.18 -4.29 12.27
CA LEU A 39 0.76 -5.59 12.55
C LEU A 39 0.08 -6.11 13.81
N LEU A 40 -0.75 -7.13 13.66
CA LEU A 40 -1.54 -7.69 14.75
C LEU A 40 -0.87 -8.97 15.24
N GLY A 41 -0.66 -9.03 16.55
CA GLY A 41 -0.31 -10.27 17.22
C GLY A 41 -1.55 -11.02 17.71
N ARG A 42 -1.33 -11.86 18.72
CA ARG A 42 -2.34 -12.75 19.28
C ARG A 42 -3.62 -12.00 19.68
N GLY A 43 -4.76 -12.53 19.22
CA GLY A 43 -6.08 -11.97 19.52
C GLY A 43 -6.45 -10.74 18.70
N GLY A 44 -5.74 -10.47 17.60
CA GLY A 44 -6.09 -9.44 16.62
C GLY A 44 -5.85 -8.01 17.11
N ARG A 45 -4.82 -7.81 17.94
CA ARG A 45 -4.44 -6.49 18.46
C ARG A 45 -2.99 -6.17 18.14
N VAL A 46 -2.70 -4.88 17.98
CA VAL A 46 -1.31 -4.38 17.93
C VAL A 46 -0.62 -4.68 19.26
N ARG A 47 0.68 -5.01 19.21
CA ARG A 47 1.47 -5.35 20.41
C ARG A 47 2.01 -4.08 21.08
N SER A 48 2.25 -3.05 20.28
CA SER A 48 2.62 -1.69 20.69
C SER A 48 2.17 -0.66 19.64
N ASP A 49 2.29 0.63 19.95
CA ASP A 49 2.02 1.71 18.98
C ASP A 49 2.96 1.65 17.76
N GLU A 50 4.11 0.98 17.91
CA GLU A 50 5.08 0.79 16.82
C GLU A 50 4.54 -0.10 15.69
N ASP A 51 3.63 -1.02 16.01
CA ASP A 51 2.95 -1.92 15.08
C ASP A 51 1.92 -1.21 14.18
N PHE A 52 1.74 0.10 14.35
CA PHE A 52 0.90 0.91 13.47
C PHE A 52 1.73 1.78 12.54
N VAL A 53 1.70 1.47 11.24
CA VAL A 53 2.41 2.20 10.18
C VAL A 53 1.44 3.09 9.43
N PHE A 54 1.67 4.40 9.48
CA PHE A 54 0.81 5.44 8.87
C PHE A 54 1.61 6.68 8.50
N TYR A 55 0.98 7.79 8.08
CA TYR A 55 1.71 8.96 7.53
C TYR A 55 2.75 9.54 8.51
N ASN A 56 2.44 9.60 9.81
CA ASN A 56 3.33 10.19 10.82
C ASN A 56 4.40 9.20 11.32
N GLN A 57 4.18 7.90 11.10
CA GLN A 57 5.11 6.83 11.43
C GLN A 57 5.21 5.89 10.22
N PRO A 58 5.89 6.32 9.14
CA PRO A 58 5.82 5.61 7.86
C PRO A 58 6.66 4.33 7.83
N ARG A 59 7.30 3.93 8.92
CA ARG A 59 8.18 2.76 8.98
C ARG A 59 8.00 2.07 10.33
N HIS A 60 7.80 0.76 10.29
CA HIS A 60 7.90 -0.10 11.46
C HIS A 60 9.38 -0.24 11.88
N PRO A 61 9.71 -0.34 13.18
CA PRO A 61 11.11 -0.44 13.66
C PRO A 61 11.90 -1.60 13.06
N SER A 62 11.24 -2.74 12.74
CA SER A 62 11.90 -3.87 12.06
C SER A 62 12.36 -3.55 10.64
N GLY A 63 11.85 -2.47 10.02
CA GLY A 63 12.11 -2.12 8.63
C GLY A 63 11.36 -2.98 7.59
N LEU A 64 10.65 -4.03 8.03
CA LEU A 64 9.97 -4.99 7.17
C LEU A 64 8.62 -4.49 6.64
N VAL A 65 8.00 -3.52 7.33
CA VAL A 65 6.76 -2.87 6.89
C VAL A 65 6.98 -1.37 6.82
N ARG A 66 6.63 -0.78 5.68
CA ARG A 66 6.74 0.68 5.48
C ARG A 66 5.70 1.21 4.51
N ARG A 67 5.28 2.43 4.78
CA ARG A 67 4.50 3.25 3.87
C ARG A 67 5.44 4.14 3.04
N LEU A 68 5.14 4.26 1.75
CA LEU A 68 5.82 5.19 0.84
C LEU A 68 5.04 6.51 0.77
N SER A 69 5.71 7.57 0.33
CA SER A 69 5.03 8.84 0.08
C SER A 69 3.98 8.70 -1.03
N LYS A 70 2.85 9.38 -0.87
CA LYS A 70 1.81 9.49 -1.89
C LYS A 70 2.40 10.02 -3.21
N LYS A 71 1.88 9.54 -4.34
CA LYS A 71 2.31 9.94 -5.68
C LYS A 71 1.12 10.28 -6.56
N ARG A 72 1.30 11.24 -7.46
CA ARG A 72 0.40 11.51 -8.57
C ARG A 72 0.89 10.73 -9.78
N VAL A 73 0.03 9.87 -10.33
CA VAL A 73 0.25 9.13 -11.58
C VAL A 73 -0.79 9.56 -12.62
N ALA A 74 -0.72 9.05 -13.84
CA ALA A 74 -1.66 9.42 -14.90
C ALA A 74 -3.11 9.06 -14.55
N GLU A 75 -3.29 7.95 -13.83
CA GLU A 75 -4.58 7.37 -13.47
C GLU A 75 -5.18 7.93 -12.17
N GLY A 76 -4.47 8.77 -11.43
CA GLY A 76 -4.94 9.34 -10.16
C GLY A 76 -3.85 9.58 -9.12
N LEU A 77 -4.25 9.59 -7.85
CA LEU A 77 -3.34 9.55 -6.71
C LEU A 77 -3.15 8.11 -6.24
N THR A 78 -1.95 7.85 -5.71
CA THR A 78 -1.61 6.55 -5.11
C THR A 78 -0.98 6.72 -3.74
N ASP A 79 -1.31 5.83 -2.82
CA ASP A 79 -0.61 5.62 -1.55
C ASP A 79 -0.15 4.16 -1.49
N THR A 80 0.97 3.87 -0.83
CA THR A 80 1.60 2.55 -0.95
C THR A 80 2.15 2.05 0.37
N VAL A 81 1.85 0.80 0.68
CA VAL A 81 2.47 0.03 1.77
C VAL A 81 3.24 -1.14 1.18
N GLU A 82 4.43 -1.38 1.72
CA GLU A 82 5.24 -2.55 1.43
C GLU A 82 5.42 -3.36 2.71
N ALA A 83 5.36 -4.69 2.61
CA ALA A 83 5.56 -5.61 3.71
C ALA A 83 6.32 -6.85 3.25
N ASP A 84 7.43 -7.17 3.90
CA ASP A 84 8.10 -8.47 3.79
C ASP A 84 7.47 -9.42 4.81
N LEU A 85 6.56 -10.28 4.34
CA LEU A 85 5.74 -11.13 5.18
C LEU A 85 6.52 -12.34 5.70
N ALA A 86 7.44 -12.87 4.88
CA ALA A 86 8.23 -14.05 5.22
C ALA A 86 9.27 -13.77 6.30
N ALA A 87 9.74 -12.52 6.42
CA ALA A 87 10.70 -12.11 7.43
C ALA A 87 10.08 -11.59 8.73
N LEU A 88 8.74 -11.44 8.81
CA LEU A 88 8.07 -10.94 10.02
C LEU A 88 8.30 -11.89 11.20
N ASP A 89 8.43 -11.30 12.38
CA ASP A 89 8.49 -12.05 13.63
C ASP A 89 7.21 -12.88 13.81
N THR A 90 7.36 -14.12 14.28
CA THR A 90 6.25 -15.08 14.45
C THR A 90 5.15 -14.61 15.40
N SER A 91 5.39 -13.60 16.23
CA SER A 91 4.36 -13.00 17.07
C SER A 91 3.44 -12.03 16.32
N VAL A 92 3.71 -11.73 15.03
CA VAL A 92 2.75 -11.08 14.11
C VAL A 92 1.95 -12.17 13.40
N GLU A 93 0.68 -12.30 13.74
CA GLU A 93 -0.22 -13.29 13.15
C GLU A 93 -0.94 -12.74 11.90
N GLN A 94 -1.09 -11.42 11.79
CA GLN A 94 -1.83 -10.79 10.70
C GLN A 94 -1.31 -9.38 10.40
N VAL A 95 -1.23 -9.03 9.11
CA VAL A 95 -1.04 -7.65 8.66
C VAL A 95 -2.35 -7.15 8.06
N VAL A 96 -2.95 -6.13 8.69
CA VAL A 96 -4.14 -5.45 8.17
C VAL A 96 -3.72 -4.23 7.39
N LEU A 97 -4.15 -4.14 6.15
CA LEU A 97 -4.08 -2.92 5.35
C LEU A 97 -5.40 -2.15 5.50
N ALA A 98 -5.30 -0.90 5.89
CA ALA A 98 -6.46 -0.02 6.05
C ALA A 98 -6.33 1.20 5.15
N ALA A 99 -7.48 1.73 4.75
CA ALA A 99 -7.60 3.03 4.11
C ALA A 99 -8.44 3.92 5.02
N SER A 100 -8.03 5.17 5.20
CA SER A 100 -8.81 6.21 5.89
C SER A 100 -9.06 7.39 4.97
N SER A 101 -10.26 7.95 5.00
CA SER A 101 -10.57 9.20 4.32
C SER A 101 -10.49 10.36 5.32
N ASP A 102 -9.81 11.44 4.94
CA ASP A 102 -9.74 12.66 5.73
C ASP A 102 -10.79 13.68 5.26
N GLY A 103 -11.62 14.14 6.19
CA GLY A 103 -12.62 15.19 5.97
C GLY A 103 -14.02 14.77 5.51
N ASP A 104 -14.21 13.59 4.90
CA ASP A 104 -15.56 13.08 4.51
C ASP A 104 -15.54 11.55 4.31
N THR A 105 -16.67 10.97 3.91
CA THR A 105 -16.89 9.55 3.65
C THR A 105 -16.29 9.06 2.33
N PHE A 106 -16.01 7.75 2.26
CA PHE A 106 -15.57 7.09 1.03
C PHE A 106 -16.57 7.15 -0.14
N ALA A 107 -17.85 7.48 0.11
CA ALA A 107 -18.86 7.60 -0.95
C ALA A 107 -18.51 8.69 -1.99
N ARG A 108 -17.67 9.67 -1.60
CA ARG A 108 -17.17 10.72 -2.50
C ARG A 108 -15.86 10.37 -3.19
N VAL A 109 -15.21 9.26 -2.80
CA VAL A 109 -13.93 8.85 -3.35
C VAL A 109 -14.16 8.03 -4.61
N ARG A 110 -13.82 8.63 -5.74
CA ARG A 110 -14.00 7.99 -7.05
C ARG A 110 -12.88 7.02 -7.37
N ASP A 111 -13.26 5.94 -8.04
CA ASP A 111 -12.34 4.95 -8.61
C ASP A 111 -11.40 4.31 -7.57
N LEU A 112 -11.83 4.30 -6.30
CA LEU A 112 -11.09 3.76 -5.16
C LEU A 112 -10.88 2.26 -5.32
N ARG A 113 -9.60 1.85 -5.29
CA ARG A 113 -9.21 0.44 -5.37
C ARG A 113 -7.87 0.23 -4.70
N ILE A 114 -7.63 -1.01 -4.26
CA ILE A 114 -6.32 -1.46 -3.80
C ILE A 114 -5.80 -2.52 -4.77
N LEU A 115 -4.55 -2.38 -5.18
CA LEU A 115 -3.83 -3.33 -6.03
C LEU A 115 -2.72 -3.96 -5.20
N LEU A 116 -2.65 -5.29 -5.20
CA LEU A 116 -1.62 -6.04 -4.49
C LEU A 116 -0.65 -6.64 -5.51
N TYR A 117 0.63 -6.41 -5.31
CA TYR A 117 1.71 -6.93 -6.13
C TYR A 117 2.63 -7.79 -5.28
N ASP A 118 3.14 -8.87 -5.86
CA ASP A 118 4.32 -9.56 -5.31
C ASP A 118 5.53 -8.61 -5.40
N ALA A 119 6.26 -8.50 -4.30
CA ALA A 119 7.44 -7.65 -4.13
C ALA A 119 8.66 -8.45 -3.63
N GLY A 120 8.63 -9.78 -3.70
CA GLY A 120 9.74 -10.65 -3.30
C GLY A 120 11.01 -10.43 -4.11
N PRO A 121 12.17 -10.90 -3.65
CA PRO A 121 13.44 -10.85 -4.38
C PRO A 121 13.35 -11.67 -5.67
N GLY A 122 12.90 -11.02 -6.75
CA GLY A 122 12.52 -11.63 -8.03
C GLY A 122 11.43 -10.82 -8.76
N ALA A 123 10.60 -10.08 -8.00
CA ALA A 123 9.67 -9.09 -8.51
C ALA A 123 10.45 -7.83 -8.92
N GLY A 124 10.97 -7.85 -10.16
CA GLY A 124 11.59 -6.75 -10.90
C GLY A 124 11.94 -5.51 -10.08
N SER A 125 13.22 -5.35 -9.77
CA SER A 125 13.81 -4.06 -9.42
C SER A 125 13.44 -3.04 -10.50
N TYR A 126 12.38 -2.26 -10.26
CA TYR A 126 12.06 -1.11 -11.08
C TYR A 126 13.15 -0.06 -10.86
N SER A 127 14.22 -0.23 -11.62
CA SER A 127 15.26 0.75 -11.85
C SER A 127 14.61 2.10 -12.08
N ARG A 128 14.98 3.05 -11.22
CA ARG A 128 14.79 4.48 -11.34
C ARG A 128 14.76 4.88 -12.82
N MET A 129 13.56 5.15 -13.36
CA MET A 129 13.40 5.70 -14.70
C MET A 129 14.05 7.09 -14.73
N ARG A 130 15.32 7.14 -15.16
CA ARG A 130 15.98 8.37 -15.55
C ARG A 130 15.25 8.90 -16.78
N ARG A 131 14.60 10.05 -16.63
CA ARG A 131 14.09 10.83 -17.77
C ARG A 131 15.27 11.19 -18.68
N SER A 132 15.43 10.50 -19.81
CA SER A 132 16.21 11.04 -20.93
C SER A 132 15.28 11.91 -21.76
N ARG A 133 15.39 13.23 -21.57
CA ARG A 133 14.97 14.19 -22.60
C ARG A 133 15.92 14.00 -23.78
N THR A 134 15.41 13.52 -24.89
CA THR A 134 16.02 13.79 -26.20
C THR A 134 14.97 14.48 -27.05
N ARG A 135 15.18 15.79 -27.24
CA ARG A 135 14.57 16.52 -28.36
C ARG A 135 15.16 15.93 -29.64
N ALA A 136 14.32 15.75 -30.66
CA ALA A 136 14.74 15.85 -32.04
C ALA A 136 13.66 16.62 -32.79
N ASN A 137 14.03 17.82 -33.25
CA ASN A 137 13.37 18.50 -34.36
C ASN A 137 13.58 17.66 -35.62
N VAL A 138 12.53 17.53 -36.44
CA VAL A 138 12.51 18.08 -37.80
C VAL A 138 11.10 18.65 -38.01
#